data_AF-A0A3D4XTE2-F1
#
_entry.id   AF-A0A3D4XTE2-F1
#
_cell.length_a   1.000
_cell.length_b   1.000
_cell.length_c   1.000
_cell.angle_alpha   90.00
_cell.angle_beta   90.00
_cell.angle_gamma   90.00
#
_symmetry.space_group_name_H-M   'P 1'
#
loop_
_entity.id
_entity.type
_entity.pdbx_description
1 polymer ?
#
loop_
_entity_poly.entity_id
_entity_poly.type
_entity_poly.pdbx_seq_one_letter_code
_entity_poly.pdbx_strand_id
1 'polypeptide(L)' 'LTHSHVGFQPKSAFLIQVGHTTMGIFSLILACGRWLELKLDGKKRALAGFISVAALFQIGIILMFYREPLY' A
#
# COMPACT_ATOMS: atom_id res chain seq x y z
N LEU A 1 -13.20 36.82 -0.18
CA LEU A 1 -12.61 35.65 -0.85
C LEU A 1 -11.91 34.79 0.20
N THR A 2 -12.73 33.92 0.80
CA THR A 2 -12.37 32.64 1.44
C THR A 2 -11.23 32.61 2.46
N HIS A 3 -11.57 32.90 3.71
CA HIS A 3 -10.79 32.49 4.88
C HIS A 3 -11.18 31.04 5.25
N SER A 4 -10.62 30.06 4.55
CA SER A 4 -10.72 28.65 4.94
C SER A 4 -9.65 28.33 5.97
N HIS A 5 -9.92 28.67 7.23
CA HIS A 5 -9.14 28.19 8.38
C HIS A 5 -9.60 26.80 8.85
N VAL A 6 -10.25 26.04 7.98
CA VAL A 6 -10.64 24.65 8.20
C VAL A 6 -9.69 23.72 7.44
N GLY A 7 -8.85 23.00 8.19
CA GLY A 7 -8.65 21.58 7.92
C GLY A 7 -7.31 21.10 7.38
N PHE A 8 -6.38 21.95 6.95
CA PHE A 8 -5.03 21.48 6.59
C PHE A 8 -4.20 21.28 7.86
N GLN A 9 -4.42 20.17 8.55
CA GLN A 9 -3.46 19.61 9.49
C GLN A 9 -2.31 19.02 8.65
N PRO A 10 -1.14 19.67 8.54
CA PRO A 10 -0.03 19.16 7.72
C PRO A 10 0.38 17.74 8.14
N LYS A 11 0.20 17.41 9.43
CA LYS A 11 0.43 16.07 9.98
C LYS A 11 -0.51 15.01 9.41
N SER A 12 -1.79 15.30 9.20
CA SER A 12 -2.75 14.32 8.65
C SER A 12 -2.54 14.14 7.14
N ALA A 13 -2.32 15.23 6.41
CA ALA A 13 -1.99 15.18 4.98
C ALA A 13 -0.72 14.35 4.72
N PHE A 14 0.32 14.56 5.53
CA PHE A 14 1.54 13.74 5.47
C PHE A 14 1.26 12.26 5.77
N LEU A 15 0.47 11.96 6.81
CA LEU A 15 0.11 10.57 7.15
C LEU A 15 -0.63 9.85 6.02
N ILE A 16 -1.55 10.56 5.36
CA ILE A 16 -2.30 10.04 4.20
C ILE A 16 -1.34 9.79 3.03
N GLN A 17 -0.47 10.76 2.71
CA GLN A 17 0.48 10.64 1.61
C GLN A 17 1.49 9.50 1.83
N VAL A 18 2.00 9.36 3.05
CA VAL A 18 2.88 8.24 3.41
C VAL A 18 2.13 6.92 3.28
N GLY A 19 0.89 6.83 3.79
CA GLY A 19 0.04 5.66 3.64
C GLY A 19 -0.13 5.24 2.18
N HIS A 20 -0.48 6.17 1.29
CA HIS A 20 -0.61 5.90 -0.14
C HIS A 20 0.70 5.47 -0.79
N THR A 21 1.80 6.13 -0.46
CA THR A 21 3.12 5.80 -1.03
C THR A 21 3.55 4.40 -0.60
N THR A 22 3.37 4.05 0.67
CA THR A 22 3.66 2.72 1.20
C THR A 22 2.77 1.65 0.57
N MET A 23 1.46 1.91 0.42
CA MET A 23 0.55 1.01 -0.31
C MET A 23 0.97 0.83 -1.77
N GLY A 24 1.42 1.89 -2.44
CA GLY A 24 1.95 1.83 -3.81
C GLY A 24 3.19 0.95 -3.93
N ILE A 25 4.13 1.06 -2.99
CA ILE A 25 5.33 0.21 -2.94
C ILE A 25 4.94 -1.27 -2.75
N PHE A 26 4.03 -1.58 -1.81
CA PHE A 26 3.57 -2.95 -1.63
C PHE A 26 2.81 -3.49 -2.84
N SER A 27 2.04 -2.65 -3.53
CA SER A 27 1.35 -3.01 -4.77
C SER A 27 2.35 -3.36 -5.89
N LEU A 28 3.44 -2.60 -6.02
CA LEU A 28 4.51 -2.90 -6.96
C LEU A 28 5.17 -4.25 -6.64
N ILE A 29 5.51 -4.50 -5.36
CA ILE A 29 6.09 -5.77 -4.91
C ILE A 29 5.12 -6.94 -5.22
N LEU A 30 3.83 -6.75 -4.97
CA LEU A 30 2.80 -7.73 -5.27
C LEU A 30 2.73 -8.06 -6.75
N ALA A 31 2.71 -7.04 -7.62
CA ALA A 31 2.66 -7.19 -9.07
C ALA A 31 3.92 -7.91 -9.60
N CYS A 32 5.10 -7.50 -9.14
CA CYS A 32 6.35 -8.15 -9.48
C CYS A 32 6.40 -9.61 -9.01
N GLY A 33 5.96 -9.89 -7.77
CA GLY A 33 5.91 -11.25 -7.23
C GLY A 33 4.96 -12.15 -8.01
N ARG A 34 3.79 -11.64 -8.43
CA ARG A 34 2.82 -12.40 -9.23
C ARG A 34 3.34 -12.68 -10.63
N TRP A 35 4.01 -11.70 -11.24
CA TRP A 35 4.69 -11.88 -12.51
C TRP A 35 5.80 -12.94 -12.40
N LEU A 36 6.58 -12.89 -11.33
CA LEU A 36 7.68 -13.81 -11.05
C LEU A 36 7.18 -15.24 -10.77
N GLU A 37 6.06 -15.38 -10.08
CA GLU A 37 5.37 -16.66 -9.85
C GLU A 37 4.95 -17.36 -11.15
N LEU A 38 4.53 -16.60 -12.17
CA LEU A 38 4.17 -17.15 -13.49
C LEU A 38 5.40 -17.57 -14.32
N LYS A 39 6.56 -16.97 -14.06
CA LYS A 39 7.79 -17.21 -14.84
C LYS A 39 8.71 -18.27 -14.23
N LEU A 40 8.65 -18.52 -12.93
CA LEU A 40 9.51 -19.48 -12.24
C LEU A 40 8.82 -20.82 -11.99
N ASP A 41 9.66 -21.85 -11.84
CA ASP A 41 9.22 -23.21 -11.55
C ASP A 41 9.73 -23.70 -10.17
N GLY A 42 9.06 -24.72 -9.64
CA GLY A 42 9.40 -25.36 -8.37
C GLY A 42 9.38 -24.41 -7.15
N LYS A 43 10.42 -24.50 -6.29
CA LYS A 43 10.47 -23.82 -4.99
C LYS A 43 10.46 -22.28 -5.08
N LYS A 44 11.03 -21.72 -6.15
CA LYS A 44 11.11 -20.26 -6.34
C LYS A 44 9.75 -19.65 -6.66
N ARG A 45 8.88 -20.41 -7.34
CA ARG A 45 7.48 -20.04 -7.57
C ARG A 45 6.72 -19.89 -6.24
N ALA A 46 6.85 -20.86 -5.35
CA ALA A 46 6.21 -20.82 -4.04
C ALA A 46 6.68 -19.61 -3.21
N LEU A 47 7.98 -19.29 -3.26
CA LEU A 47 8.52 -18.10 -2.60
C LEU A 47 7.96 -16.79 -3.20
N ALA A 48 7.90 -16.69 -4.52
CA ALA A 48 7.34 -15.52 -5.21
C ALA A 48 5.86 -15.31 -4.85
N GLY A 49 5.06 -16.39 -4.84
CA GLY A 49 3.67 -16.34 -4.39
C GLY A 49 3.53 -15.94 -2.93
N PHE A 50 4.38 -16.46 -2.03
CA PHE A 50 4.38 -16.08 -0.62
C PHE A 50 4.69 -14.59 -0.41
N ILE A 51 5.66 -14.03 -1.14
CA ILE A 51 5.99 -12.60 -1.09
C ILE A 51 4.81 -11.75 -1.56
N SER A 52 4.12 -12.15 -2.63
CA SER A 52 2.91 -11.44 -3.09
C SER A 52 1.79 -11.44 -2.05
N VAL A 53 1.53 -12.58 -1.41
CA VAL A 53 0.51 -12.67 -0.34
C VAL A 53 0.90 -11.80 0.86
N ALA A 54 2.17 -11.82 1.27
CA ALA A 54 2.66 -10.97 2.35
C ALA A 54 2.50 -9.47 2.03
N ALA A 55 2.80 -9.05 0.80
CA ALA A 55 2.61 -7.67 0.37
C ALA A 55 1.13 -7.25 0.39
N LEU A 56 0.22 -8.12 -0.08
CA LEU A 56 -1.22 -7.87 -0.01
C LEU A 56 -1.70 -7.73 1.44
N PHE A 57 -1.20 -8.60 2.31
CA PHE A 57 -1.54 -8.58 3.73
C PHE A 57 -1.10 -7.28 4.40
N GLN A 58 0.10 -6.78 4.09
CA GLN A 58 0.57 -5.47 4.59
C GLN A 58 -0.31 -4.31 4.11
N ILE A 59 -0.79 -4.33 2.87
CA ILE A 59 -1.76 -3.34 2.38
C ILE A 59 -3.06 -3.40 3.21
N GLY A 60 -3.57 -4.60 3.49
CA GLY A 60 -4.74 -4.79 4.36
C GLY A 60 -4.53 -4.24 5.77
N ILE A 61 -3.36 -4.47 6.37
CA ILE A 61 -2.99 -3.89 7.67
C ILE A 61 -2.99 -2.36 7.60
N ILE A 62 -2.36 -1.77 6.57
CA ILE A 62 -2.33 -0.31 6.41
C ILE A 62 -3.75 0.23 6.30
N LEU A 63 -4.63 -0.42 5.53
CA LEU A 63 -6.02 -0.02 5.38
C LEU A 63 -6.80 -0.04 6.70
N MET A 64 -6.48 -0.95 7.63
CA MET A 64 -7.09 -0.98 8.96
C MET A 64 -6.78 0.28 9.79
N PHE A 65 -5.61 0.89 9.57
CA PHE A 65 -5.21 2.14 10.23
C PHE A 65 -5.42 3.39 9.36
N TYR A 66 -5.62 3.19 8.06
CA TYR A 66 -5.90 4.26 7.12
C TYR A 66 -7.26 4.87 7.46
N ARG A 67 -7.23 6.11 7.93
CA ARG A 67 -8.42 6.94 8.07
C ARG A 67 -8.54 7.80 6.83
N GLU A 68 -9.51 7.49 5.99
CA GLU A 68 -9.93 8.43 4.96
C GLU A 68 -10.58 9.65 5.65
N PRO A 69 -10.14 10.88 5.35
CA PRO A 69 -10.82 12.05 5.86
C PRO A 69 -12.20 12.12 5.21
N LEU A 70 -13.26 11.90 6.00
CA LEU A 70 -14.63 12.20 5.59
C LEU A 70 -14.74 13.72 5.47
N TYR A 71 -14.58 14.24 4.25
CA TYR A 71 -14.71 15.66 3.92
C TYR A 71 -15.33 15.84 2.54
#